data_AF-A0A1V5RMZ5-F1
#
_entry.id   AF-A0A1V5RMZ5-F1
#
_cell.length_a   1.000
_cell.length_b   1.000
_cell.length_c   1.000
_cell.angle_alpha   90.00
_cell.angle_beta   90.00
_cell.angle_gamma   90.00
#
_symmetry.space_group_name_H-M   'P 1'
#
loop_
_entity.id
_entity.type
_entity.pdbx_description
1 polymer ?
#
loop_
_entity_poly.entity_id
_entity_poly.type
_entity_poly.pdbx_seq_one_letter_code
_entity_poly.pdbx_strand_id
1 'polypeptide(L)'
;MMDTYLGFPQTPFEQPVFLTIGNFDGVHRGHQMLVTDLARAAHAAGGLAGLLTFEPHPLAVLRPAVRILRLTSNEERAAALAALGLDFVIVLPFTSETAATPAADFMQQIVRRLPLRELWVGPDFALGRGREGNAARLAELGQTLGYRVRVVAPYDWQGEPVRSSRVRSLLTDEGAVEAAADLLGRPYQVWGEVALGARRGHTIGFPTANLALPEDRLVPARGVYACWAWHDAAGYPAAVNIGVRPSFDNGQPTIEAYLLDFDGDLYGETVGLSFIHRLRGEKRFADIAALIAQIGADAETTRRLLADPPTHADPPGQRPWQELVHTADWAIRVAGADPRNLFANAAAAMYALQEADPAQPVTLARAVRAEADGWADLLVAWLNRLLFSQELAGEMYTRFELFELSERGLAAVAYGYRGAPAHTSVKAVTYYDLAVEETAEGWRAQVTFDV
;
A
#
# COMPACT_ATOMS: atom_id res chain seq x y z
N MET A 1 0.85 -2.70 16.48
CA MET A 1 0.54 -1.27 16.21
C MET A 1 1.76 -0.38 16.38
N MET A 2 2.03 0.42 15.35
CA MET A 2 3.13 1.40 15.30
C MET A 2 2.74 2.69 16.03
N ASP A 3 3.66 3.25 16.83
CA ASP A 3 3.43 4.51 17.55
C ASP A 3 3.66 5.73 16.66
N THR A 4 2.91 6.81 16.89
CA THR A 4 3.15 8.11 16.25
C THR A 4 3.34 9.20 17.30
N TYR A 5 4.49 9.87 17.25
CA TYR A 5 4.88 10.92 18.18
C TYR A 5 4.90 12.28 17.47
N LEU A 6 4.11 13.22 17.98
CA LEU A 6 4.21 14.64 17.60
C LEU A 6 5.28 15.30 18.49
N GLY A 7 6.49 15.45 17.95
CA GLY A 7 7.69 15.71 18.75
C GLY A 7 8.39 14.43 19.23
N PHE A 8 9.46 14.58 20.02
CA PHE A 8 10.16 13.43 20.62
C PHE A 8 9.29 12.76 21.70
N PRO A 9 9.41 11.43 21.90
CA PRO A 9 8.71 10.72 22.97
C PRO A 9 9.09 11.32 24.33
N GLN A 10 8.11 11.42 25.24
CA GLN A 10 8.34 11.94 26.59
C GLN A 10 9.06 10.93 27.48
N THR A 11 8.71 9.66 27.33
CA THR A 11 9.42 8.54 27.96
C THR A 11 10.54 8.10 27.03
N PRO A 12 11.82 8.12 27.47
CA PRO A 12 12.92 7.63 26.66
C PRO A 12 12.76 6.15 26.32
N PHE A 13 13.16 5.75 25.12
CA PHE A 13 13.29 4.34 24.79
C PHE A 13 14.47 3.72 25.54
N GLU A 14 14.28 2.48 26.01
CA GLU A 14 15.36 1.69 26.64
C GLU A 14 16.13 0.87 25.60
N GLN A 15 15.46 0.50 24.51
CA GLN A 15 16.01 -0.29 23.41
C GLN A 15 16.83 0.56 22.44
N PRO A 16 17.87 0.02 21.79
CA PRO A 16 18.63 0.75 20.77
C PRO A 16 17.74 1.12 19.58
N VAL A 17 17.90 2.35 19.08
CA VAL A 17 17.10 2.87 17.95
C VAL A 17 17.88 2.81 16.65
N PHE A 18 17.24 2.26 15.62
CA PHE A 18 17.65 2.31 14.22
C PHE A 18 16.71 3.31 13.53
N LEU A 19 17.27 4.43 13.10
CA LEU A 19 16.48 5.57 12.62
C LEU A 19 16.73 5.81 11.14
N THR A 20 15.68 6.07 10.38
CA THR A 20 15.78 6.77 9.09
C THR A 20 15.12 8.13 9.18
N ILE A 21 15.55 9.06 8.32
CA ILE A 21 15.04 10.44 8.30
C ILE A 21 14.60 10.78 6.88
N GLY A 22 13.37 11.26 6.71
CA GLY A 22 12.88 11.67 5.40
C GLY A 22 11.38 11.90 5.33
N ASN A 23 10.89 12.26 4.14
CA ASN A 23 9.46 12.52 3.92
C ASN A 23 8.66 11.25 3.59
N PHE A 24 9.29 10.25 2.98
CA PHE A 24 8.69 8.95 2.63
C PHE A 24 7.37 9.05 1.83
N ASP A 25 7.13 10.18 1.14
CA ASP A 25 5.87 10.40 0.42
C ASP A 25 5.71 9.40 -0.73
N GLY A 26 4.58 8.71 -0.74
CA GLY A 26 4.28 7.61 -1.66
C GLY A 26 4.75 6.24 -1.19
N VAL A 27 5.68 6.14 -0.23
CA VAL A 27 6.26 4.86 0.24
C VAL A 27 6.54 3.90 -0.94
N HIS A 28 7.29 4.39 -1.93
CA HIS A 28 7.61 3.64 -3.15
C HIS A 28 8.57 2.48 -2.86
N ARG A 29 8.84 1.60 -3.83
CA ARG A 29 9.68 0.39 -3.62
C ARG A 29 11.04 0.67 -2.94
N GLY A 30 11.70 1.77 -3.33
CA GLY A 30 12.95 2.18 -2.66
C GLY A 30 12.80 2.51 -1.17
N HIS A 31 11.68 3.12 -0.76
CA HIS A 31 11.36 3.34 0.65
C HIS A 31 11.00 2.02 1.35
N GLN A 32 10.22 1.15 0.68
CA GLN A 32 9.83 -0.15 1.21
C GLN A 32 11.04 -1.01 1.53
N MET A 33 12.01 -1.11 0.61
CA MET A 33 13.26 -1.83 0.82
C MET A 33 14.03 -1.27 2.03
N LEU A 34 14.25 0.06 2.06
CA LEU A 34 14.97 0.71 3.16
C LEU A 34 14.31 0.42 4.51
N VAL A 35 12.99 0.58 4.61
CA VAL A 35 12.24 0.39 5.87
C VAL A 35 12.25 -1.08 6.28
N THR A 36 12.05 -2.00 5.34
CA THR A 36 12.05 -3.45 5.61
C THR A 36 13.41 -3.91 6.15
N ASP A 37 14.51 -3.46 5.52
CA ASP A 37 15.85 -3.83 5.95
C ASP A 37 16.25 -3.17 7.28
N LEU A 38 15.83 -1.92 7.51
CA LEU A 38 15.99 -1.22 8.79
C LEU A 38 15.21 -1.92 9.91
N ALA A 39 13.94 -2.30 9.67
CA ALA A 39 13.12 -3.04 10.61
C ALA A 39 13.76 -4.38 10.97
N ARG A 40 14.13 -5.18 9.97
CA ARG A 40 14.81 -6.46 10.16
C ARG A 40 16.10 -6.30 10.98
N ALA A 41 16.93 -5.30 10.66
CA ALA A 41 18.18 -5.06 11.37
C ALA A 41 17.97 -4.61 12.82
N ALA A 42 16.94 -3.78 13.07
CA ALA A 42 16.58 -3.33 14.41
C ALA A 42 16.10 -4.50 15.26
N HIS A 43 15.12 -5.27 14.76
CA HIS A 43 14.50 -6.37 15.50
C HIS A 43 15.49 -7.50 15.79
N ALA A 44 16.36 -7.85 14.83
CA ALA A 44 17.44 -8.82 15.06
C ALA A 44 18.45 -8.38 16.13
N ALA A 45 18.56 -7.07 16.40
CA ALA A 45 19.40 -6.50 17.43
C ALA A 45 18.66 -6.20 18.76
N GLY A 46 17.39 -6.61 18.89
CA GLY A 46 16.54 -6.28 20.04
C GLY A 46 16.24 -4.78 20.15
N GLY A 47 16.30 -4.07 19.04
CA GLY A 47 16.10 -2.62 18.92
C GLY A 47 14.75 -2.23 18.31
N LEU A 48 14.55 -0.93 18.18
CA LEU A 48 13.37 -0.32 17.56
C LEU A 48 13.73 0.35 16.23
N ALA A 49 12.89 0.16 15.23
CA ALA A 49 12.95 0.77 13.92
C ALA A 49 12.05 2.01 13.84
N GLY A 50 12.66 3.17 13.58
CA GLY A 50 11.97 4.46 13.61
C GLY A 50 12.14 5.28 12.33
N LEU A 51 11.11 6.07 12.02
CA LEU A 51 11.18 7.16 11.05
C LEU A 51 11.10 8.50 11.77
N LEU A 52 12.01 9.41 11.47
CA LEU A 52 11.84 10.83 11.75
C LEU A 52 11.43 11.55 10.46
N THR A 53 10.30 12.24 10.51
CA THR A 53 9.78 13.05 9.41
C THR A 53 9.40 14.45 9.88
N PHE A 54 8.97 15.30 8.96
CA PHE A 54 8.67 16.69 9.25
C PHE A 54 7.32 17.14 8.70
N GLU A 55 6.61 17.95 9.47
CA GLU A 55 5.38 18.63 9.06
C GLU A 55 5.44 20.11 9.48
N PRO A 56 5.15 21.10 8.60
CA PRO A 56 4.86 20.94 7.17
C PRO A 56 6.06 20.36 6.39
N HIS A 57 5.81 19.85 5.20
CA HIS A 57 6.86 19.30 4.33
C HIS A 57 8.02 20.33 4.17
N PRO A 58 9.31 19.94 4.32
CA PRO A 58 10.43 20.89 4.33
C PRO A 58 10.47 21.84 3.13
N LEU A 59 10.19 21.31 1.94
CA LEU A 59 10.15 22.11 0.71
C LEU A 59 9.02 23.17 0.71
N ALA A 60 7.91 22.97 1.43
CA ALA A 60 6.84 23.98 1.52
C ALA A 60 7.29 25.20 2.33
N VAL A 61 8.18 25.01 3.32
CA VAL A 61 8.77 26.11 4.11
C VAL A 61 9.92 26.76 3.34
N LEU A 62 10.77 25.97 2.71
CA LEU A 62 11.93 26.46 1.97
C LEU A 62 11.55 27.13 0.64
N ARG A 63 10.42 26.72 0.04
CA ARG A 63 9.89 27.25 -1.22
C ARG A 63 8.37 27.38 -1.15
N PRO A 64 7.84 28.40 -0.45
CA PRO A 64 6.39 28.58 -0.27
C PRO A 64 5.59 28.74 -1.57
N ALA A 65 6.24 29.18 -2.65
CA ALA A 65 5.62 29.30 -3.97
C ALA A 65 5.41 27.95 -4.68
N VAL A 66 6.05 26.87 -4.21
CA VAL A 66 5.93 25.52 -4.81
C VAL A 66 4.78 24.79 -4.13
N ARG A 67 3.70 24.55 -4.88
CA ARG A 67 2.64 23.64 -4.45
C ARG A 67 3.16 22.20 -4.49
N ILE A 68 3.13 21.52 -3.35
CA ILE A 68 3.56 20.13 -3.24
C ILE A 68 2.30 19.27 -3.29
N LEU A 69 2.15 18.50 -4.37
CA LEU A 69 1.12 17.47 -4.44
C LEU A 69 1.64 16.20 -3.75
N ARG A 70 0.98 15.82 -2.67
CA ARG A 70 1.28 14.64 -1.85
C ARG A 70 0.77 13.39 -2.55
N LEU A 71 1.64 12.39 -2.66
CA LEU A 71 1.26 11.05 -3.15
C LEU A 71 0.42 10.31 -2.11
N THR A 72 0.66 10.58 -0.83
CA THR A 72 -0.02 9.92 0.29
C THR A 72 -0.39 10.92 1.38
N SER A 73 -1.50 10.65 2.09
CA SER A 73 -1.82 11.30 3.35
C SER A 73 -0.85 10.82 4.44
N ASN A 74 -0.92 11.43 5.63
CA ASN A 74 -0.10 11.00 6.76
C ASN A 74 -0.55 9.63 7.28
N GLU A 75 -1.86 9.39 7.28
CA GLU A 75 -2.51 8.16 7.71
C GLU A 75 -2.16 7.00 6.77
N GLU A 76 -2.27 7.20 5.45
CA GLU A 76 -1.89 6.18 4.46
C GLU A 76 -0.40 5.84 4.54
N ARG A 77 0.45 6.87 4.71
CA ARG A 77 1.89 6.67 4.85
C ARG A 77 2.21 5.91 6.13
N ALA A 78 1.58 6.25 7.25
CA ALA A 78 1.75 5.55 8.52
C ALA A 78 1.31 4.08 8.41
N ALA A 79 0.16 3.81 7.80
CA ALA A 79 -0.34 2.44 7.61
C ALA A 79 0.59 1.59 6.72
N ALA A 80 1.15 2.17 5.65
CA ALA A 80 2.12 1.47 4.80
C ALA A 80 3.44 1.21 5.55
N LEU A 81 3.95 2.17 6.31
CA LEU A 81 5.18 2.01 7.09
C LEU A 81 5.03 0.98 8.22
N ALA A 82 3.89 0.97 8.90
CA ALA A 82 3.58 -0.02 9.95
C ALA A 82 3.59 -1.45 9.39
N ALA A 83 2.97 -1.67 8.22
CA ALA A 83 2.95 -2.98 7.56
C ALA A 83 4.36 -3.48 7.15
N LEU A 84 5.30 -2.56 6.95
CA LEU A 84 6.72 -2.87 6.66
C LEU A 84 7.55 -3.13 7.92
N GLY A 85 6.94 -3.11 9.11
CA GLY A 85 7.61 -3.42 10.38
C GLY A 85 8.20 -2.22 11.10
N LEU A 86 7.84 -0.99 10.73
CA LEU A 86 8.27 0.19 11.47
C LEU A 86 7.59 0.24 12.85
N ASP A 87 8.35 0.49 13.92
CA ASP A 87 7.84 0.53 15.29
C ASP A 87 7.27 1.90 15.65
N PHE A 88 7.88 2.98 15.15
CA PHE A 88 7.40 4.33 15.44
C PHE A 88 7.73 5.36 14.36
N VAL A 89 6.93 6.44 14.35
CA VAL A 89 7.18 7.66 13.58
C VAL A 89 7.27 8.86 14.53
N ILE A 90 8.31 9.67 14.38
CA ILE A 90 8.46 10.98 15.02
C ILE A 90 8.20 12.05 13.96
N VAL A 91 7.22 12.91 14.20
CA VAL A 91 6.92 14.07 13.36
C VAL A 91 7.42 15.32 14.08
N LEU A 92 8.46 15.94 13.54
CA LEU A 92 8.97 17.22 14.05
C LEU A 92 8.39 18.40 13.25
N PRO A 93 8.14 19.55 13.90
CA PRO A 93 7.77 20.75 13.17
C PRO A 93 8.92 21.18 12.26
N PHE A 94 8.65 21.47 10.98
CA PHE A 94 9.63 22.13 10.12
C PHE A 94 9.38 23.64 10.09
N THR A 95 10.35 24.41 10.58
CA THR A 95 10.30 25.87 10.61
C THR A 95 11.56 26.46 10.00
N SER A 96 11.56 27.78 9.76
CA SER A 96 12.78 28.50 9.34
C SER A 96 13.94 28.33 10.35
N GLU A 97 13.62 28.20 11.64
CA GLU A 97 14.59 27.90 12.70
C GLU A 97 15.15 26.49 12.55
N THR A 98 14.28 25.50 12.30
CA THR A 98 14.70 24.11 12.03
C THR A 98 15.60 24.05 10.79
N ALA A 99 15.24 24.76 9.72
CA ALA A 99 16.03 24.86 8.49
C ALA A 99 17.41 25.52 8.70
N ALA A 100 17.53 26.40 9.70
CA ALA A 100 18.79 27.07 10.04
C ALA A 100 19.67 26.27 11.01
N THR A 101 19.20 25.13 11.53
CA THR A 101 19.92 24.32 12.52
C THR A 101 21.10 23.58 11.87
N PRO A 102 22.34 23.73 12.37
CA PRO A 102 23.50 22.96 11.90
C PRO A 102 23.31 21.45 12.04
N ALA A 103 23.94 20.68 11.16
CA ALA A 103 23.81 19.21 11.16
C ALA A 103 24.29 18.59 12.48
N ALA A 104 25.39 19.11 13.05
CA ALA A 104 25.94 18.64 14.31
C ALA A 104 24.97 18.85 15.48
N ASP A 105 24.36 20.04 15.55
CA ASP A 105 23.42 20.39 16.61
C ASP A 105 22.14 19.55 16.52
N PHE A 106 21.64 19.34 15.29
CA PHE A 106 20.47 18.51 15.07
C PHE A 106 20.70 17.06 15.47
N MET A 107 21.83 16.46 15.05
CA MET A 107 22.18 15.10 15.46
C MET A 107 22.43 14.99 16.96
N GLN A 108 23.02 16.02 17.59
CA GLN A 108 23.20 16.06 19.04
C GLN A 108 21.85 16.06 19.78
N GLN A 109 20.84 16.76 19.27
CA GLN A 109 19.48 16.72 19.82
C GLN A 109 18.87 15.32 19.71
N ILE A 110 19.05 14.64 18.57
CA ILE A 110 18.55 13.28 18.37
C ILE A 110 19.17 12.30 19.38
N VAL A 111 20.50 12.24 19.49
CA VAL A 111 21.17 11.27 20.39
C VAL A 111 20.92 11.56 21.88
N ARG A 112 20.53 12.79 22.24
CA ARG A 112 20.12 13.12 23.61
C ARG A 112 18.71 12.63 23.94
N ARG A 113 17.86 12.46 22.92
CA ARG A 113 16.44 12.09 23.08
C ARG A 113 16.18 10.63 22.78
N LEU A 114 17.02 10.01 21.95
CA LEU A 114 16.89 8.62 21.51
C LEU A 114 18.23 7.90 21.73
N PRO A 115 18.22 6.63 22.18
CA PRO A 115 19.41 5.77 22.19
C PRO A 115 19.78 5.34 20.75
N LEU A 116 20.12 6.31 19.90
CA LEU A 116 20.41 6.11 18.48
C LEU A 116 21.64 5.21 18.31
N ARG A 117 21.45 4.06 17.68
CA ARG A 117 22.50 3.10 17.34
C ARG A 117 22.91 3.21 15.88
N GLU A 118 21.95 3.28 14.97
CA GLU A 118 22.22 3.38 13.53
C GLU A 118 21.31 4.40 12.86
N LEU A 119 21.88 5.17 11.93
CA LEU A 119 21.19 6.10 11.05
C LEU A 119 21.23 5.55 9.61
N TRP A 120 20.08 5.22 9.04
CA TRP A 120 19.95 4.63 7.71
C TRP A 120 19.46 5.67 6.71
N VAL A 121 20.23 5.91 5.65
CA VAL A 121 20.01 6.99 4.70
C VAL A 121 20.28 6.53 3.27
N GLY A 122 19.61 7.16 2.30
CA GLY A 122 19.97 7.03 0.89
C GLY A 122 21.25 7.82 0.55
N PRO A 123 21.85 7.61 -0.63
CA PRO A 123 23.12 8.25 -0.99
C PRO A 123 22.99 9.76 -1.22
N ASP A 124 21.82 10.22 -1.70
CA ASP A 124 21.51 11.63 -1.95
C ASP A 124 21.00 12.36 -0.68
N PHE A 125 20.97 11.67 0.46
CA PHE A 125 20.49 12.22 1.72
C PHE A 125 21.43 13.30 2.25
N ALA A 126 20.84 14.40 2.70
CA ALA A 126 21.54 15.42 3.45
C ALA A 126 20.58 16.15 4.40
N LEU A 127 21.10 16.56 5.55
CA LEU A 127 20.37 17.34 6.56
C LEU A 127 21.19 18.54 7.04
N GLY A 128 20.59 19.34 7.92
CA GLY A 128 21.22 20.50 8.53
C GLY A 128 21.25 21.72 7.61
N ARG A 129 21.65 22.85 8.18
CA ARG A 129 21.70 24.15 7.50
C ARG A 129 22.46 24.03 6.17
N GLY A 130 21.82 24.44 5.08
CA GLY A 130 22.43 24.40 3.76
C GLY A 130 22.78 23.00 3.25
N ARG A 131 22.17 21.93 3.82
CA ARG A 131 22.45 20.52 3.48
C ARG A 131 23.90 20.11 3.79
N GLU A 132 24.54 20.71 4.78
CA GLU A 132 25.94 20.43 5.16
C GLU A 132 26.16 19.00 5.72
N GLY A 133 25.12 18.38 6.26
CA GLY A 133 25.14 17.03 6.82
C GLY A 133 24.86 15.96 5.77
N ASN A 134 25.78 15.76 4.83
CA ASN A 134 25.74 14.62 3.90
C ASN A 134 26.18 13.31 4.59
N ALA A 135 26.07 12.18 3.90
CA ALA A 135 26.38 10.86 4.47
C ALA A 135 27.79 10.77 5.10
N ALA A 136 28.82 11.33 4.43
CA ALA A 136 30.19 11.33 4.95
C ALA A 136 30.30 12.16 6.24
N ARG A 137 29.74 13.37 6.24
CA ARG A 137 29.74 14.25 7.42
C ARG A 137 28.97 13.63 8.59
N LEU A 138 27.84 12.97 8.32
CA LEU A 138 27.06 12.27 9.34
C LEU A 138 27.80 11.07 9.92
N ALA A 139 28.64 10.39 9.12
CA ALA A 139 29.48 9.30 9.59
C ALA A 139 30.60 9.81 10.52
N GLU A 140 31.24 10.94 10.19
CA GLU A 140 32.21 11.61 11.07
C GLU A 140 31.57 12.01 12.40
N LEU A 141 30.38 12.63 12.36
CA LEU A 141 29.63 12.99 13.56
C LEU A 141 29.27 11.74 14.39
N GLY A 142 28.91 10.64 13.73
CA GLY A 142 28.60 9.36 14.37
C GLY A 142 29.75 8.79 15.19
N GLN A 143 31.00 8.96 14.74
CA GLN A 143 32.19 8.54 15.51
C GLN A 143 32.30 9.26 16.86
N THR A 144 31.84 10.51 16.93
CA THR A 144 31.89 11.32 18.16
C THR A 144 30.62 11.17 19.00
N LEU A 145 29.46 11.02 18.36
CA LEU A 145 28.14 10.99 19.01
C LEU A 145 27.65 9.56 19.35
N GLY A 146 28.36 8.52 18.94
CA GLY A 146 28.10 7.13 19.34
C GLY A 146 27.09 6.37 18.48
N TYR A 147 26.91 6.75 17.21
CA TYR A 147 26.04 6.03 16.26
C TYR A 147 26.78 5.69 14.96
N ARG A 148 26.24 4.74 14.18
CA ARG A 148 26.78 4.37 12.86
C ARG A 148 25.86 4.86 11.74
N VAL A 149 26.42 5.26 10.61
CA VAL A 149 25.64 5.57 9.40
C VAL A 149 25.66 4.36 8.48
N ARG A 150 24.49 3.94 7.99
CA ARG A 150 24.34 2.99 6.90
C ARG A 150 23.79 3.71 5.68
N VAL A 151 24.54 3.66 4.58
CA VAL A 151 24.09 4.17 3.29
C VAL A 151 23.46 3.01 2.52
N VAL A 152 22.16 3.11 2.26
CA VAL A 152 21.42 2.12 1.47
C VAL A 152 21.59 2.46 -0.01
N ALA A 153 21.91 1.47 -0.83
CA ALA A 153 22.06 1.67 -2.27
C ALA A 153 20.76 2.20 -2.90
N PRO A 154 20.83 2.99 -3.98
CA PRO A 154 19.65 3.31 -4.79
C PRO A 154 18.93 2.03 -5.20
N TYR A 155 17.61 2.09 -5.20
CA TYR A 155 16.78 1.01 -5.72
C TYR A 155 16.34 1.34 -7.14
N ASP A 156 16.73 0.48 -8.07
CA ASP A 156 16.27 0.53 -9.45
C ASP A 156 15.23 -0.56 -9.68
N TRP A 157 14.12 -0.20 -10.31
CA TRP A 157 13.10 -1.15 -10.74
C TRP A 157 13.17 -1.29 -12.26
N GLN A 158 13.47 -2.49 -12.74
CA GLN A 158 13.63 -2.77 -14.18
C GLN A 158 14.64 -1.82 -14.87
N GLY A 159 15.68 -1.40 -14.16
CA GLY A 159 16.70 -0.48 -14.66
C GLY A 159 16.35 1.01 -14.56
N GLU A 160 15.18 1.35 -14.00
CA GLU A 160 14.79 2.74 -13.75
C GLU A 160 14.92 3.14 -12.27
N PRO A 161 15.53 4.29 -11.95
CA PRO A 161 15.61 4.78 -10.58
C PRO A 161 14.23 5.09 -9.97
N VAL A 162 13.93 4.49 -8.82
CA VAL A 162 12.67 4.72 -8.11
C VAL A 162 12.75 5.99 -7.24
N ARG A 163 11.97 7.02 -7.58
CA ARG A 163 11.93 8.32 -6.85
C ARG A 163 10.51 8.89 -6.81
N SER A 164 10.09 9.49 -5.68
CA SER A 164 8.77 10.15 -5.59
C SER A 164 8.55 11.22 -6.65
N SER A 165 9.58 11.96 -7.09
CA SER A 165 9.43 12.96 -8.17
C SER A 165 9.05 12.33 -9.51
N ARG A 166 9.57 11.14 -9.83
CA ARG A 166 9.23 10.41 -11.05
C ARG A 166 7.81 9.84 -10.99
N VAL A 167 7.42 9.29 -9.83
CA VAL A 167 6.03 8.86 -9.61
C VAL A 167 5.06 10.03 -9.81
N ARG A 168 5.38 11.21 -9.26
CA ARG A 168 4.56 12.41 -9.46
C ARG A 168 4.43 12.76 -10.95
N SER A 169 5.53 12.84 -11.69
CA SER A 169 5.47 13.20 -13.12
C SER A 169 4.68 12.18 -13.95
N LEU A 170 4.85 10.87 -13.69
CA LEU A 170 4.08 9.83 -14.39
C LEU A 170 2.58 10.01 -14.20
N LEU A 171 2.16 10.32 -12.97
CA LEU A 171 0.77 10.54 -12.65
C LEU A 171 0.25 11.87 -13.20
N THR A 172 0.95 12.98 -13.00
CA THR A 172 0.45 14.33 -13.36
C THR A 172 0.55 14.66 -14.83
N ASP A 173 1.62 14.22 -15.50
CA ASP A 173 1.95 14.69 -16.85
C ASP A 173 1.38 13.72 -17.89
N GLU A 174 1.46 12.41 -17.61
CA GLU A 174 1.14 11.35 -18.56
C GLU A 174 -0.17 10.61 -18.19
N GLY A 175 -0.53 10.59 -16.90
CA GLY A 175 -1.58 9.71 -16.38
C GLY A 175 -1.18 8.23 -16.43
N ALA A 176 0.12 7.94 -16.45
CA ALA A 176 0.67 6.59 -16.56
C ALA A 176 0.62 5.87 -15.21
N VAL A 177 -0.59 5.45 -14.82
CA VAL A 177 -0.88 4.84 -13.50
C VAL A 177 -0.23 3.48 -13.33
N GLU A 178 -0.03 2.74 -14.42
CA GLU A 178 0.64 1.44 -14.48
C GLU A 178 2.14 1.58 -14.15
N ALA A 179 2.82 2.48 -14.87
CA ALA A 179 4.23 2.78 -14.61
C ALA A 179 4.43 3.38 -13.21
N ALA A 180 3.47 4.19 -12.73
CA ALA A 180 3.50 4.66 -11.35
C ALA A 180 3.36 3.50 -10.36
N ALA A 181 2.48 2.52 -10.65
CA ALA A 181 2.30 1.33 -9.82
C ALA A 181 3.56 0.46 -9.78
N ASP A 182 4.27 0.34 -10.89
CA ASP A 182 5.57 -0.35 -10.97
C ASP A 182 6.59 0.25 -9.98
N LEU A 183 6.73 1.58 -9.96
CA LEU A 183 7.65 2.26 -9.04
C LEU A 183 7.15 2.24 -7.59
N LEU A 184 5.84 2.31 -7.37
CA LEU A 184 5.21 2.27 -6.05
C LEU A 184 5.20 0.85 -5.45
N GLY A 185 5.20 -0.19 -6.29
CA GLY A 185 4.97 -1.58 -5.86
C GLY A 185 3.52 -1.90 -5.54
N ARG A 186 2.60 -1.00 -5.90
CA ARG A 186 1.14 -1.12 -5.73
C ARG A 186 0.43 -0.09 -6.60
N PRO A 187 -0.86 -0.30 -6.98
CA PRO A 187 -1.67 0.72 -7.62
C PRO A 187 -1.66 2.05 -6.86
N TYR A 188 -1.62 3.18 -7.59
CA TYR A 188 -1.80 4.49 -6.96
C TYR A 188 -3.22 4.58 -6.39
N GLN A 189 -3.36 5.07 -5.17
CA GLN A 189 -4.64 5.18 -4.47
C GLN A 189 -4.96 6.61 -4.08
N VAL A 190 -6.23 6.95 -4.02
CA VAL A 190 -6.75 8.17 -3.38
C VAL A 190 -8.00 7.83 -2.57
N TRP A 191 -8.22 8.54 -1.46
CA TRP A 191 -9.42 8.40 -0.64
C TRP A 191 -10.08 9.77 -0.48
N GLY A 192 -11.40 9.82 -0.68
CA GLY A 192 -12.17 11.06 -0.61
C GLY A 192 -13.60 10.82 -0.17
N GLU A 193 -14.19 11.85 0.43
CA GLU A 193 -15.61 11.85 0.76
C GLU A 193 -16.45 11.98 -0.52
N VAL A 194 -17.51 11.21 -0.63
CA VAL A 194 -18.45 11.31 -1.75
C VAL A 194 -19.38 12.49 -1.54
N ALA A 195 -19.16 13.53 -2.32
CA ALA A 195 -19.93 14.77 -2.29
C ALA A 195 -21.13 14.73 -3.26
N LEU A 196 -22.09 15.63 -3.02
CA LEU A 196 -23.20 15.90 -3.94
C LEU A 196 -22.69 16.52 -5.24
N GLY A 197 -22.65 15.70 -6.30
CA GLY A 197 -22.35 16.15 -7.66
C GLY A 197 -23.57 16.71 -8.41
N ALA A 198 -23.38 17.00 -9.70
CA ALA A 198 -24.44 17.50 -10.59
C ALA A 198 -25.54 16.45 -10.92
N ARG A 199 -25.41 15.21 -10.41
CA ARG A 199 -26.31 14.05 -10.61
C ARG A 199 -26.68 13.73 -12.07
N ARG A 200 -25.90 14.23 -13.04
CA ARG A 200 -26.15 14.04 -14.47
C ARG A 200 -26.08 12.57 -14.89
N GLY A 201 -25.19 11.80 -14.27
CA GLY A 201 -25.02 10.37 -14.52
C GLY A 201 -26.28 9.55 -14.23
N HIS A 202 -27.00 9.86 -13.15
CA HIS A 202 -28.26 9.18 -12.82
C HIS A 202 -29.31 9.32 -13.92
N THR A 203 -29.42 10.50 -14.54
CA THR A 203 -30.41 10.76 -15.60
C THR A 203 -30.14 9.97 -16.88
N ILE A 204 -28.90 9.51 -17.10
CA ILE A 204 -28.48 8.77 -18.30
C ILE A 204 -28.15 7.29 -18.03
N GLY A 205 -28.46 6.79 -16.82
CA GLY A 205 -28.28 5.38 -16.44
C GLY A 205 -26.91 5.00 -15.86
N PHE A 206 -26.05 5.97 -15.57
CA PHE A 206 -24.70 5.75 -15.03
C PHE A 206 -24.47 6.60 -13.77
N PRO A 207 -25.01 6.20 -12.60
CA PRO A 207 -24.86 6.96 -11.36
C PRO A 207 -23.38 7.10 -10.98
N THR A 208 -22.90 8.33 -10.76
CA THR A 208 -21.49 8.59 -10.42
C THR A 208 -21.32 9.17 -9.02
N ALA A 209 -20.39 8.60 -8.26
CA ALA A 209 -19.89 9.15 -7.01
C ALA A 209 -18.86 10.26 -7.33
N ASN A 210 -19.05 11.46 -6.77
CA ASN A 210 -18.12 12.58 -6.95
C ASN A 210 -17.21 12.65 -5.72
N LEU A 211 -15.91 12.41 -5.88
CA LEU A 211 -15.00 12.37 -4.75
C LEU A 211 -14.37 13.74 -4.49
N ALA A 212 -14.49 14.23 -3.26
CA ALA A 212 -13.80 15.41 -2.77
C ALA A 212 -12.47 15.00 -2.12
N LEU A 213 -11.36 15.58 -2.59
CA LEU A 213 -10.02 15.32 -2.08
C LEU A 213 -9.43 16.59 -1.46
N PRO A 214 -8.50 16.47 -0.49
CA PRO A 214 -7.68 17.59 -0.03
C PRO A 214 -6.96 18.27 -1.19
N GLU A 215 -6.81 19.60 -1.14
CA GLU A 215 -6.22 20.36 -2.25
C GLU A 215 -4.76 19.98 -2.54
N ASP A 216 -4.01 19.55 -1.52
CA ASP A 216 -2.63 19.11 -1.68
C ASP A 216 -2.50 17.65 -2.09
N ARG A 217 -3.62 16.93 -2.33
CA ARG A 217 -3.59 15.57 -2.85
C ARG A 217 -3.24 15.55 -4.33
N LEU A 218 -2.29 14.69 -4.71
CA LEU A 218 -2.02 14.42 -6.12
C LEU A 218 -3.17 13.65 -6.76
N VAL A 219 -3.61 14.12 -7.92
CA VAL A 219 -4.59 13.45 -8.76
C VAL A 219 -3.93 13.15 -10.12
N PRO A 220 -4.13 11.96 -10.71
CA PRO A 220 -3.60 11.65 -12.03
C PRO A 220 -4.10 12.62 -13.11
N ALA A 221 -3.43 12.64 -14.26
CA ALA A 221 -3.77 13.47 -15.40
C ALA A 221 -5.23 13.25 -15.86
N ARG A 222 -5.76 14.18 -16.63
CA ARG A 222 -7.15 14.09 -17.11
C ARG A 222 -7.34 12.88 -18.03
N GLY A 223 -8.49 12.24 -17.89
CA GLY A 223 -8.82 11.03 -18.64
C GLY A 223 -9.80 10.11 -17.92
N VAL A 224 -10.03 8.95 -18.53
CA VAL A 224 -10.84 7.88 -17.98
C VAL A 224 -9.96 6.69 -17.62
N TYR A 225 -10.20 6.12 -16.46
CA TYR A 225 -9.40 5.07 -15.83
C TYR A 225 -10.27 3.89 -15.42
N ALA A 226 -9.73 2.68 -15.54
CA ALA A 226 -10.25 1.50 -14.88
C ALA A 226 -9.65 1.44 -13.47
N CYS A 227 -10.52 1.36 -12.46
CA CYS A 227 -10.13 1.40 -11.07
C CYS A 227 -10.86 0.31 -10.27
N TRP A 228 -10.29 -0.05 -9.12
CA TRP A 228 -11.07 -0.62 -8.03
C TRP A 228 -11.55 0.52 -7.12
N ALA A 229 -12.85 0.61 -6.90
CA ALA A 229 -13.46 1.51 -5.93
C ALA A 229 -13.70 0.79 -4.61
N TRP A 230 -13.19 1.36 -3.53
CA TRP A 230 -13.20 0.78 -2.20
C TRP A 230 -14.22 1.48 -1.33
N HIS A 231 -15.16 0.70 -0.80
CA HIS A 231 -16.02 1.09 0.31
C HIS A 231 -15.72 0.16 1.46
N ASP A 232 -15.14 0.70 2.54
CA ASP A 232 -14.42 -0.05 3.55
C ASP A 232 -13.38 -1.01 2.93
N ALA A 233 -13.50 -2.31 3.20
CA ALA A 233 -12.66 -3.35 2.63
C ALA A 233 -13.18 -3.89 1.29
N ALA A 234 -14.41 -3.57 0.88
CA ALA A 234 -15.03 -4.12 -0.33
C ALA A 234 -14.60 -3.33 -1.57
N GLY A 235 -14.09 -4.03 -2.57
CA GLY A 235 -13.67 -3.47 -3.85
C GLY A 235 -14.64 -3.80 -4.97
N TYR A 236 -15.05 -2.77 -5.71
CA TYR A 236 -15.93 -2.85 -6.87
C TYR A 236 -15.19 -2.37 -8.12
N PRO A 237 -15.35 -3.02 -9.29
CA PRO A 237 -14.85 -2.48 -10.55
C PRO A 237 -15.46 -1.10 -10.80
N ALA A 238 -14.67 -0.13 -11.24
CA ALA A 238 -15.15 1.23 -11.45
C ALA A 238 -14.51 1.90 -12.67
N ALA A 239 -15.34 2.56 -13.48
CA ALA A 239 -14.86 3.47 -14.52
C ALA A 239 -14.80 4.89 -13.93
N VAL A 240 -13.61 5.48 -13.86
CA VAL A 240 -13.36 6.75 -13.19
C VAL A 240 -12.97 7.81 -14.21
N ASN A 241 -13.69 8.93 -14.22
CA ASN A 241 -13.36 10.10 -15.02
C ASN A 241 -12.70 11.18 -14.16
N ILE A 242 -11.51 11.63 -14.59
CA ILE A 242 -10.82 12.79 -14.04
C ILE A 242 -10.92 13.94 -15.03
N GLY A 243 -11.63 14.99 -14.64
CA GLY A 243 -11.82 16.21 -15.42
C GLY A 243 -11.45 17.46 -14.63
N VAL A 244 -11.89 18.62 -15.14
CA VAL A 244 -11.80 19.91 -14.43
C VAL A 244 -13.10 20.65 -14.60
N ARG A 245 -13.57 21.36 -13.56
CA ARG A 245 -14.66 22.33 -13.66
C ARG A 245 -14.08 23.74 -13.89
N PRO A 246 -14.11 24.29 -15.12
CA PRO A 246 -13.43 25.55 -15.42
C PRO A 246 -14.09 26.78 -14.77
N SER A 247 -15.31 26.67 -14.24
CA SER A 247 -16.19 27.81 -13.96
C SER A 247 -16.62 27.97 -12.50
N PHE A 248 -16.22 27.07 -11.58
CA PHE A 248 -16.73 27.07 -10.19
C PHE A 248 -15.65 26.91 -9.12
N ASP A 249 -14.61 26.08 -9.33
CA ASP A 249 -13.72 25.63 -8.24
C ASP A 249 -12.23 25.97 -8.48
N ASN A 250 -11.91 27.15 -9.01
CA ASN A 250 -10.53 27.61 -9.26
C ASN A 250 -9.65 26.62 -10.10
N GLY A 251 -10.27 25.73 -10.88
CA GLY A 251 -9.56 24.74 -11.69
C GLY A 251 -9.13 23.47 -10.95
N GLN A 252 -9.69 23.18 -9.76
CA GLN A 252 -9.45 21.91 -9.07
C GLN A 252 -9.91 20.70 -9.92
N PRO A 253 -9.21 19.55 -9.85
CA PRO A 253 -9.61 18.32 -10.52
C PRO A 253 -10.95 17.82 -9.97
N THR A 254 -11.80 17.30 -10.83
CA THR A 254 -13.02 16.58 -10.41
C THR A 254 -12.87 15.11 -10.73
N ILE A 255 -13.17 14.27 -9.74
CA ILE A 255 -13.13 12.80 -9.85
C ILE A 255 -14.55 12.27 -9.77
N GLU A 256 -15.00 11.63 -10.83
CA GLU A 256 -16.32 11.01 -10.92
C GLU A 256 -16.15 9.50 -11.16
N ALA A 257 -16.61 8.68 -10.22
CA ALA A 257 -16.51 7.23 -10.28
C ALA A 257 -17.87 6.60 -10.56
N TYR A 258 -17.97 5.84 -11.65
CA TYR A 258 -19.08 4.92 -11.91
C TYR A 258 -18.69 3.53 -11.42
N LEU A 259 -19.29 3.10 -10.30
CA LEU A 259 -19.08 1.76 -9.76
C LEU A 259 -19.97 0.77 -10.53
N LEU A 260 -19.35 -0.27 -11.09
CA LEU A 260 -20.04 -1.31 -11.81
C LEU A 260 -20.69 -2.27 -10.82
N ASP A 261 -21.90 -2.71 -11.15
CA ASP A 261 -22.63 -3.76 -10.43
C ASP A 261 -22.85 -3.43 -8.93
N PHE A 262 -22.78 -2.14 -8.57
CA PHE A 262 -23.05 -1.61 -7.24
C PHE A 262 -24.45 -0.98 -7.20
N ASP A 263 -25.21 -1.33 -6.17
CA ASP A 263 -26.50 -0.71 -5.84
C ASP A 263 -26.44 -0.21 -4.40
N GLY A 264 -26.68 1.09 -4.21
CA GLY A 264 -26.54 1.74 -2.91
C GLY A 264 -26.31 3.24 -3.01
N ASP A 265 -26.37 3.90 -1.86
CA ASP A 265 -26.00 5.30 -1.70
C ASP A 265 -24.65 5.40 -1.00
N LEU A 266 -23.75 6.23 -1.54
CA LEU A 266 -22.42 6.47 -0.99
C LEU A 266 -22.26 7.91 -0.50
N TYR A 267 -23.29 8.77 -0.57
CA TYR A 267 -23.16 10.17 -0.17
C TYR A 267 -22.73 10.32 1.30
N GLY A 268 -21.68 11.10 1.53
CA GLY A 268 -21.08 11.31 2.85
C GLY A 268 -20.14 10.19 3.30
N GLU A 269 -20.10 9.07 2.57
CA GLU A 269 -19.15 7.99 2.84
C GLU A 269 -17.77 8.32 2.26
N THR A 270 -16.74 7.72 2.85
CA THR A 270 -15.37 7.80 2.33
C THR A 270 -15.12 6.65 1.37
N VAL A 271 -14.76 6.97 0.12
CA VAL A 271 -14.48 5.99 -0.93
C VAL A 271 -13.02 6.10 -1.38
N GLY A 272 -12.37 4.95 -1.49
CA GLY A 272 -11.04 4.80 -2.06
C GLY A 272 -11.10 4.49 -3.55
N LEU A 273 -10.11 4.92 -4.32
CA LEU A 273 -9.93 4.51 -5.72
C LEU A 273 -8.51 4.03 -5.93
N SER A 274 -8.33 2.78 -6.37
CA SER A 274 -7.06 2.26 -6.89
C SER A 274 -7.03 2.33 -8.40
N PHE A 275 -6.12 3.12 -8.96
CA PHE A 275 -5.99 3.29 -10.39
C PHE A 275 -5.19 2.14 -11.00
N ILE A 276 -5.83 1.36 -11.89
CA ILE A 276 -5.24 0.15 -12.49
C ILE A 276 -4.80 0.39 -13.92
N HIS A 277 -5.63 1.05 -14.74
CA HIS A 277 -5.32 1.25 -16.16
C HIS A 277 -5.88 2.58 -16.66
N ARG A 278 -5.14 3.28 -17.52
CA ARG A 278 -5.67 4.47 -18.20
C ARG A 278 -6.34 4.08 -19.51
N LEU A 279 -7.67 4.15 -19.56
CA LEU A 279 -8.46 3.78 -20.73
C LEU A 279 -8.26 4.75 -21.90
N ARG A 280 -8.36 6.06 -21.62
CA ARG A 280 -8.28 7.11 -22.65
C ARG A 280 -8.14 8.52 -22.04
N GLY A 281 -7.77 9.48 -22.88
CA GLY A 281 -7.92 10.91 -22.57
C GLY A 281 -9.36 11.41 -22.63
N GLU A 282 -9.54 12.70 -22.32
CA GLU A 282 -10.82 13.40 -22.47
C GLU A 282 -11.26 13.44 -23.94
N LYS A 283 -12.56 13.25 -24.19
CA LYS A 283 -13.16 13.26 -25.52
C LYS A 283 -14.41 14.13 -25.50
N ARG A 284 -14.59 14.93 -26.57
CA ARG A 284 -15.86 15.65 -26.80
C ARG A 284 -16.81 14.75 -27.59
N PHE A 285 -18.08 14.77 -27.22
CA PHE A 285 -19.12 13.99 -27.88
C PHE A 285 -20.06 14.91 -28.67
N ALA A 286 -20.53 14.43 -29.81
CA ALA A 286 -21.44 15.18 -30.68
C ALA A 286 -22.85 15.31 -30.08
N ASP A 287 -23.30 14.27 -29.36
CA ASP A 287 -24.60 14.21 -28.70
C ASP A 287 -24.55 13.30 -27.45
N ILE A 288 -25.68 13.23 -26.74
CA ILE A 288 -25.84 12.44 -25.52
C ILE A 288 -25.78 10.93 -25.82
N ALA A 289 -26.28 10.49 -26.98
CA ALA A 289 -26.29 9.06 -27.34
C ALA A 289 -24.86 8.53 -27.52
N ALA A 290 -23.99 9.31 -28.17
CA ALA A 290 -22.57 9.00 -28.34
C ALA A 290 -21.82 8.99 -26.99
N LEU A 291 -22.19 9.87 -26.05
CA LEU A 291 -21.66 9.85 -24.69
C LEU A 291 -22.05 8.56 -23.95
N ILE A 292 -23.34 8.22 -23.94
CA ILE A 292 -23.88 7.00 -23.31
C ILE A 292 -23.18 5.75 -23.86
N ALA A 293 -23.07 5.65 -25.19
CA ALA A 293 -22.42 4.53 -25.85
C ALA A 293 -20.93 4.41 -25.45
N GLN A 294 -20.22 5.53 -25.33
CA GLN A 294 -18.83 5.51 -24.89
C GLN A 294 -18.70 5.11 -23.42
N ILE A 295 -19.57 5.59 -22.52
CA ILE A 295 -19.55 5.20 -21.11
C ILE A 295 -19.78 3.69 -20.98
N GLY A 296 -20.73 3.13 -21.73
CA GLY A 296 -20.96 1.68 -21.77
C GLY A 296 -19.72 0.90 -22.25
N ALA A 297 -19.05 1.38 -23.32
CA ALA A 297 -17.83 0.75 -23.82
C ALA A 297 -16.66 0.84 -22.82
N ASP A 298 -16.53 1.97 -22.10
CA ASP A 298 -15.51 2.18 -21.07
C ASP A 298 -15.77 1.24 -19.86
N ALA A 299 -17.04 1.04 -19.47
CA ALA A 299 -17.43 0.10 -18.42
C ALA A 299 -17.14 -1.36 -18.80
N GLU A 300 -17.50 -1.79 -20.02
CA GLU A 300 -17.18 -3.16 -20.48
C GLU A 300 -15.67 -3.41 -20.57
N THR A 301 -14.89 -2.40 -20.97
CA THR A 301 -13.43 -2.49 -21.00
C THR A 301 -12.86 -2.58 -19.58
N THR A 302 -13.39 -1.79 -18.65
CA THR A 302 -13.05 -1.86 -17.22
C THR A 302 -13.30 -3.26 -16.66
N ARG A 303 -14.49 -3.84 -16.91
CA ARG A 303 -14.83 -5.18 -16.44
C ARG A 303 -13.84 -6.23 -16.95
N ARG A 304 -13.51 -6.20 -18.25
CA ARG A 304 -12.53 -7.14 -18.83
C ARG A 304 -11.13 -6.99 -18.25
N LEU A 305 -10.66 -5.75 -18.06
CA LEU A 305 -9.30 -5.50 -17.53
C LEU A 305 -9.15 -5.95 -16.07
N LEU A 306 -10.21 -5.85 -15.27
CA LEU A 306 -10.19 -6.21 -13.85
C LEU A 306 -10.57 -7.68 -13.58
N ALA A 307 -10.90 -8.45 -14.62
CA ALA A 307 -11.37 -9.83 -14.49
C ALA A 307 -10.25 -10.85 -14.20
N ASP A 308 -8.98 -10.49 -14.46
CA ASP A 308 -7.81 -11.32 -14.18
C ASP A 308 -6.66 -10.46 -13.62
N PRO A 309 -6.78 -9.99 -12.37
CA PRO A 309 -5.75 -9.18 -11.72
C PRO A 309 -4.49 -10.02 -11.44
N PRO A 310 -3.34 -9.35 -11.23
CA PRO A 310 -2.09 -10.04 -10.88
C PRO A 310 -2.22 -10.81 -9.56
N THR A 311 -1.36 -11.81 -9.39
CA THR A 311 -1.25 -12.56 -8.13
C THR A 311 0.18 -12.96 -7.84
N HIS A 312 0.52 -13.01 -6.55
CA HIS A 312 1.76 -13.58 -6.04
C HIS A 312 1.66 -15.11 -5.84
N ALA A 313 0.48 -15.71 -6.00
CA ALA A 313 0.35 -17.16 -5.94
C ALA A 313 0.95 -17.79 -7.20
N ASP A 314 1.64 -18.91 -7.05
CA ASP A 314 2.21 -19.65 -8.16
C ASP A 314 1.08 -20.23 -9.03
N PRO A 315 1.33 -20.40 -10.35
CA PRO A 315 0.34 -20.94 -11.26
C PRO A 315 -0.18 -22.31 -10.78
N PRO A 316 -1.48 -22.61 -10.95
CA PRO A 316 -2.07 -23.89 -10.49
C PRO A 316 -1.34 -25.15 -10.99
N GLY A 317 -0.68 -25.08 -12.15
CA GLY A 317 0.09 -26.18 -12.72
C GLY A 317 1.38 -26.54 -11.97
N GLN A 318 1.91 -25.66 -11.11
CA GLN A 318 3.12 -25.91 -10.33
C GLN A 318 2.86 -26.62 -9.00
N ARG A 319 1.59 -26.68 -8.54
CA ARG A 319 1.15 -27.24 -7.25
C ARG A 319 2.15 -26.96 -6.12
N PRO A 320 2.25 -25.70 -5.65
CA PRO A 320 3.21 -25.31 -4.62
C PRO A 320 2.86 -25.85 -3.22
N TRP A 321 1.90 -26.77 -3.12
CA TRP A 321 1.43 -27.34 -1.88
C TRP A 321 1.03 -28.80 -2.01
N GLN A 322 1.03 -29.49 -0.88
CA GLN A 322 0.65 -30.88 -0.74
C GLN A 322 -0.28 -31.03 0.47
N GLU A 323 -1.39 -31.75 0.28
CA GLU A 323 -2.23 -32.22 1.38
C GLU A 323 -1.52 -33.32 2.17
N LEU A 324 -1.52 -33.18 3.49
CA LEU A 324 -0.94 -34.12 4.43
C LEU A 324 -2.04 -35.02 4.99
N VAL A 325 -1.71 -36.29 5.24
CA VAL A 325 -2.64 -37.23 5.88
C VAL A 325 -2.92 -36.75 7.30
N HIS A 326 -4.16 -36.38 7.57
CA HIS A 326 -4.63 -35.98 8.89
C HIS A 326 -5.97 -36.65 9.20
N THR A 327 -6.20 -37.01 10.46
CA THR A 327 -7.26 -37.96 10.84
C THR A 327 -8.66 -37.36 10.91
N ALA A 328 -8.78 -36.04 11.10
CA ALA A 328 -10.07 -35.35 11.28
C ALA A 328 -10.11 -33.91 10.72
N ASP A 329 -8.97 -33.40 10.24
CA ASP A 329 -8.80 -32.01 9.78
C ASP A 329 -8.10 -32.01 8.43
N TRP A 330 -8.03 -30.88 7.75
CA TRP A 330 -7.13 -30.73 6.60
C TRP A 330 -5.80 -30.14 7.04
N ALA A 331 -4.70 -30.74 6.58
CA ALA A 331 -3.37 -30.19 6.78
C ALA A 331 -2.66 -30.04 5.44
N ILE A 332 -1.98 -28.92 5.23
CA ILE A 332 -1.21 -28.66 4.02
C ILE A 332 0.22 -28.31 4.36
N ARG A 333 1.13 -28.69 3.46
CA ARG A 333 2.46 -28.13 3.36
C ARG A 333 2.54 -27.27 2.12
N VAL A 334 2.99 -26.03 2.26
CA VAL A 334 3.06 -25.01 1.20
C VAL A 334 4.48 -24.51 1.07
N ALA A 335 4.92 -24.22 -0.15
CA ALA A 335 6.19 -23.59 -0.45
C ALA A 335 5.99 -22.26 -1.20
N GLY A 336 6.99 -21.40 -1.20
CA GLY A 336 7.06 -20.20 -2.03
C GLY A 336 8.50 -19.71 -2.16
N ALA A 337 8.83 -19.02 -3.26
CA ALA A 337 10.20 -18.51 -3.47
C ALA A 337 10.59 -17.44 -2.43
N ASP A 338 9.61 -16.64 -1.99
CA ASP A 338 9.74 -15.64 -0.95
C ASP A 338 8.50 -15.64 -0.02
N PRO A 339 8.47 -14.84 1.06
CA PRO A 339 7.32 -14.77 1.95
C PRO A 339 6.00 -14.34 1.26
N ARG A 340 6.06 -13.51 0.21
CA ARG A 340 4.83 -13.09 -0.51
C ARG A 340 4.25 -14.26 -1.29
N ASN A 341 5.09 -15.03 -1.99
CA ASN A 341 4.65 -16.24 -2.67
C ASN A 341 4.09 -17.26 -1.66
N LEU A 342 4.78 -17.48 -0.53
CA LEU A 342 4.32 -18.43 0.49
C LEU A 342 2.91 -18.09 1.01
N PHE A 343 2.66 -16.83 1.38
CA PHE A 343 1.37 -16.39 1.93
C PHE A 343 0.26 -16.44 0.88
N ALA A 344 0.55 -16.08 -0.37
CA ALA A 344 -0.40 -16.17 -1.48
C ALA A 344 -0.71 -17.64 -1.81
N ASN A 345 0.30 -18.51 -1.83
CA ASN A 345 0.14 -19.94 -2.08
C ASN A 345 -0.66 -20.63 -0.97
N ALA A 346 -0.48 -20.22 0.29
CA ALA A 346 -1.25 -20.77 1.40
C ALA A 346 -2.73 -20.40 1.31
N ALA A 347 -3.04 -19.15 0.94
CA ALA A 347 -4.41 -18.74 0.68
C ALA A 347 -5.02 -19.46 -0.53
N ALA A 348 -4.28 -19.56 -1.64
CA ALA A 348 -4.72 -20.28 -2.82
C ALA A 348 -4.98 -21.77 -2.52
N ALA A 349 -4.13 -22.42 -1.73
CA ALA A 349 -4.32 -23.80 -1.29
C ALA A 349 -5.59 -23.97 -0.44
N MET A 350 -5.82 -23.07 0.52
CA MET A 350 -7.01 -23.08 1.38
C MET A 350 -8.31 -22.96 0.56
N TYR A 351 -8.34 -22.09 -0.45
CA TYR A 351 -9.51 -21.96 -1.33
C TYR A 351 -9.62 -23.11 -2.34
N ALA A 352 -8.50 -23.69 -2.79
CA ALA A 352 -8.49 -24.86 -3.66
C ALA A 352 -9.04 -26.12 -2.97
N LEU A 353 -8.75 -26.33 -1.68
CA LEU A 353 -9.36 -27.38 -0.86
C LEU A 353 -10.89 -27.24 -0.77
N GLN A 354 -11.38 -26.01 -0.85
CA GLN A 354 -12.81 -25.68 -0.86
C GLN A 354 -13.42 -25.61 -2.27
N GLU A 355 -12.69 -26.11 -3.28
CA GLU A 355 -13.10 -26.18 -4.69
C GLU A 355 -13.35 -24.82 -5.37
N ALA A 356 -12.60 -23.78 -4.98
CA ALA A 356 -12.61 -22.52 -5.73
C ALA A 356 -12.08 -22.73 -7.16
N ASP A 357 -12.86 -22.31 -8.17
CA ASP A 357 -12.45 -22.34 -9.57
C ASP A 357 -11.50 -21.17 -9.91
N PRO A 358 -10.19 -21.40 -10.18
CA PRO A 358 -9.25 -20.35 -10.54
C PRO A 358 -9.47 -19.78 -11.95
N ALA A 359 -10.28 -20.43 -12.79
CA ALA A 359 -10.65 -19.97 -14.13
C ALA A 359 -11.87 -19.04 -14.12
N GLN A 360 -12.61 -18.98 -13.01
CA GLN A 360 -13.74 -18.06 -12.89
C GLN A 360 -13.24 -16.60 -12.88
N PRO A 361 -13.81 -15.71 -13.71
CA PRO A 361 -13.42 -14.31 -13.74
C PRO A 361 -13.63 -13.62 -12.40
N VAL A 362 -12.69 -12.76 -12.02
CA VAL A 362 -12.81 -11.89 -10.86
C VAL A 362 -13.92 -10.86 -11.08
N THR A 363 -14.77 -10.71 -10.07
CA THR A 363 -15.86 -9.72 -10.05
C THR A 363 -15.86 -8.83 -8.82
N LEU A 364 -15.09 -9.21 -7.78
CA LEU A 364 -14.94 -8.44 -6.55
C LEU A 364 -13.50 -8.49 -6.03
N ALA A 365 -13.19 -7.56 -5.15
CA ALA A 365 -11.92 -7.52 -4.43
C ALA A 365 -12.16 -7.26 -2.94
N ARG A 366 -11.22 -7.69 -2.10
CA ARG A 366 -11.21 -7.50 -0.67
C ARG A 366 -9.86 -6.97 -0.22
N ALA A 367 -9.82 -5.76 0.31
CA ALA A 367 -8.65 -5.24 0.98
C ALA A 367 -8.49 -5.90 2.34
N VAL A 368 -7.30 -6.41 2.64
CA VAL A 368 -7.05 -7.18 3.85
C VAL A 368 -5.75 -6.68 4.49
N ARG A 369 -5.84 -6.44 5.80
CA ARG A 369 -4.69 -6.09 6.64
C ARG A 369 -4.64 -7.06 7.83
N ALA A 370 -3.44 -7.47 8.19
CA ALA A 370 -3.19 -8.24 9.40
C ALA A 370 -1.92 -7.74 10.08
N GLU A 371 -1.91 -7.81 11.40
CA GLU A 371 -0.75 -7.56 12.27
C GLU A 371 -0.61 -8.75 13.21
N ALA A 372 0.63 -9.16 13.48
CA ALA A 372 0.96 -10.25 14.39
C ALA A 372 2.45 -10.16 14.77
N ASP A 373 2.91 -10.98 15.72
CA ASP A 373 4.31 -11.01 16.13
C ASP A 373 5.02 -12.26 15.57
N GLY A 374 5.47 -12.16 14.33
CA GLY A 374 6.21 -13.23 13.64
C GLY A 374 5.44 -13.86 12.49
N TRP A 375 6.18 -14.53 11.59
CA TRP A 375 5.64 -15.08 10.35
C TRP A 375 4.51 -16.09 10.53
N ALA A 376 4.60 -16.96 11.54
CA ALA A 376 3.60 -18.00 11.80
C ALA A 376 2.25 -17.38 12.22
N ASP A 377 2.27 -16.51 13.23
CA ASP A 377 1.08 -15.83 13.73
C ASP A 377 0.46 -14.93 12.65
N LEU A 378 1.30 -14.28 11.85
CA LEU A 378 0.86 -13.45 10.74
C LEU A 378 0.17 -14.26 9.64
N LEU A 379 0.66 -15.47 9.35
CA LEU A 379 0.04 -16.38 8.39
C LEU A 379 -1.34 -16.85 8.86
N VAL A 380 -1.50 -17.15 10.15
CA VAL A 380 -2.81 -17.49 10.72
C VAL A 380 -3.76 -16.30 10.66
N ALA A 381 -3.30 -15.11 11.04
CA ALA A 381 -4.10 -13.89 10.99
C ALA A 381 -4.55 -13.57 9.55
N TRP A 382 -3.66 -13.73 8.57
CA TRP A 382 -3.96 -13.59 7.14
C TRP A 382 -5.11 -14.50 6.69
N LEU A 383 -4.96 -15.80 6.91
CA LEU A 383 -5.90 -16.80 6.42
C LEU A 383 -7.27 -16.70 7.12
N ASN A 384 -7.27 -16.46 8.44
CA ASN A 384 -8.53 -16.26 9.19
C ASN A 384 -9.30 -15.01 8.75
N ARG A 385 -8.62 -13.92 8.34
CA ARG A 385 -9.29 -12.73 7.78
C ARG A 385 -9.98 -13.01 6.45
N LEU A 386 -9.38 -13.86 5.62
CA LEU A 386 -10.00 -14.32 4.38
C LEU A 386 -11.22 -15.20 4.66
N LEU A 387 -11.11 -16.18 5.55
CA LEU A 387 -12.22 -17.05 5.95
C LEU A 387 -13.40 -16.27 6.54
N PHE A 388 -13.11 -15.26 7.37
CA PHE A 388 -14.14 -14.38 7.93
C PHE A 388 -14.94 -13.67 6.82
N SER A 389 -14.25 -13.23 5.75
CA SER A 389 -14.91 -12.57 4.61
C SER A 389 -15.72 -13.57 3.77
N GLN A 390 -15.22 -14.80 3.61
CA GLN A 390 -15.97 -15.91 2.99
C GLN A 390 -17.28 -16.18 3.75
N GLU A 391 -17.24 -16.37 5.07
CA GLU A 391 -18.43 -16.63 5.88
C GLU A 391 -19.42 -15.46 5.88
N LEU A 392 -18.94 -14.23 6.02
CA LEU A 392 -19.80 -13.06 6.16
C LEU A 392 -20.44 -12.64 4.83
N ALA A 393 -19.72 -12.74 3.73
CA ALA A 393 -20.11 -12.15 2.45
C ALA A 393 -20.32 -13.16 1.32
N GLY A 394 -20.01 -14.45 1.54
CA GLY A 394 -20.09 -15.50 0.52
C GLY A 394 -19.10 -15.25 -0.60
N GLU A 395 -17.81 -15.10 -0.27
CA GLU A 395 -16.75 -14.72 -1.20
C GLU A 395 -15.70 -15.84 -1.32
N MET A 396 -15.34 -16.18 -2.55
CA MET A 396 -14.29 -17.16 -2.87
C MET A 396 -13.17 -16.45 -3.61
N TYR A 397 -11.94 -16.53 -3.11
CA TYR A 397 -10.79 -15.81 -3.68
C TYR A 397 -9.82 -16.74 -4.42
N THR A 398 -9.26 -16.24 -5.52
CA THR A 398 -8.39 -17.02 -6.42
C THR A 398 -7.15 -16.27 -6.89
N ARG A 399 -7.05 -14.97 -6.58
CA ARG A 399 -5.85 -14.15 -6.80
C ARG A 399 -5.55 -13.37 -5.52
N PHE A 400 -4.28 -13.30 -5.18
CA PHE A 400 -3.80 -12.61 -3.98
C PHE A 400 -2.61 -11.73 -4.34
N GLU A 401 -2.72 -10.43 -4.08
CA GLU A 401 -1.65 -9.47 -4.29
C GLU A 401 -1.24 -8.86 -2.95
N LEU A 402 -0.01 -9.14 -2.52
CA LEU A 402 0.54 -8.63 -1.26
C LEU A 402 1.41 -7.42 -1.59
N PHE A 403 1.08 -6.24 -1.07
CA PHE A 403 1.77 -4.98 -1.37
C PHE A 403 2.85 -4.66 -0.34
N GLU A 404 2.49 -4.74 0.93
CA GLU A 404 3.40 -4.60 2.07
C GLU A 404 3.40 -5.88 2.89
N LEU A 405 4.59 -6.35 3.28
CA LEU A 405 4.76 -7.58 4.07
C LEU A 405 6.05 -7.50 4.90
N SER A 406 5.92 -7.79 6.19
CA SER A 406 7.00 -7.98 7.15
C SER A 406 6.62 -9.08 8.13
N GLU A 407 7.49 -9.42 9.08
CA GLU A 407 7.15 -10.35 10.17
C GLU A 407 6.08 -9.80 11.12
N ARG A 408 5.75 -8.50 11.02
CA ARG A 408 4.81 -7.82 11.92
C ARG A 408 3.46 -7.49 11.31
N GLY A 409 3.39 -7.48 9.98
CA GLY A 409 2.19 -7.03 9.31
C GLY A 409 2.19 -7.29 7.83
N LEU A 410 0.98 -7.27 7.28
CA LEU A 410 0.73 -7.37 5.85
C LEU A 410 -0.40 -6.43 5.44
N ALA A 411 -0.31 -5.96 4.21
CA ALA A 411 -1.42 -5.35 3.50
C ALA A 411 -1.51 -5.94 2.09
N ALA A 412 -2.70 -6.41 1.74
CA ALA A 412 -2.94 -7.19 0.54
C ALA A 412 -4.34 -6.94 -0.01
N VAL A 413 -4.55 -7.38 -1.25
CA VAL A 413 -5.87 -7.53 -1.83
C VAL A 413 -6.07 -8.98 -2.26
N ALA A 414 -7.21 -9.54 -1.85
CA ALA A 414 -7.71 -10.81 -2.36
C ALA A 414 -8.78 -10.53 -3.42
N TYR A 415 -8.68 -11.15 -4.58
CA TYR A 415 -9.63 -11.02 -5.68
C TYR A 415 -10.33 -12.33 -5.94
N GLY A 416 -11.60 -12.23 -6.29
CA GLY A 416 -12.45 -13.40 -6.43
C GLY A 416 -13.84 -13.07 -6.92
N TYR A 417 -14.78 -13.88 -6.49
CA TYR A 417 -16.18 -13.84 -6.91
C TYR A 417 -17.09 -14.25 -5.76
N ARG A 418 -18.39 -13.98 -5.89
CA ARG A 418 -19.38 -14.49 -4.95
C ARG A 418 -19.59 -15.98 -5.16
N GLY A 419 -19.45 -16.76 -4.10
CA GLY A 419 -19.54 -18.22 -4.13
C GLY A 419 -19.51 -18.83 -2.72
N ALA A 420 -19.69 -20.13 -2.65
CA ALA A 420 -19.59 -20.90 -1.41
C ALA A 420 -18.84 -22.22 -1.68
N PRO A 421 -18.21 -22.83 -0.66
CA PRO A 421 -17.60 -24.14 -0.78
C PRO A 421 -18.60 -25.20 -1.26
N ALA A 422 -18.16 -26.13 -2.12
CA ALA A 422 -19.03 -27.14 -2.72
C ALA A 422 -19.53 -28.19 -1.70
N HIS A 423 -18.67 -28.59 -0.75
CA HIS A 423 -18.94 -29.69 0.18
C HIS A 423 -18.51 -29.38 1.61
N THR A 424 -17.21 -29.18 1.82
CA THR A 424 -16.60 -28.96 3.13
C THR A 424 -16.02 -27.55 3.18
N SER A 425 -16.34 -26.81 4.22
CA SER A 425 -15.84 -25.45 4.45
C SER A 425 -14.74 -25.45 5.49
N VAL A 426 -13.64 -24.77 5.24
CA VAL A 426 -12.67 -24.48 6.31
C VAL A 426 -13.30 -23.46 7.25
N LYS A 427 -13.36 -23.78 8.54
CA LYS A 427 -13.92 -22.92 9.60
C LYS A 427 -12.88 -22.03 10.25
N ALA A 428 -11.68 -22.58 10.47
CA ALA A 428 -10.60 -21.85 11.12
C ALA A 428 -9.23 -22.38 10.74
N VAL A 429 -8.24 -21.50 10.80
CA VAL A 429 -6.82 -21.89 10.78
C VAL A 429 -6.34 -22.12 12.20
N THR A 430 -5.71 -23.26 12.44
CA THR A 430 -5.24 -23.68 13.76
C THR A 430 -3.73 -23.44 13.92
N TYR A 431 -3.29 -23.34 15.17
CA TYR A 431 -1.87 -23.31 15.54
C TYR A 431 -1.23 -24.70 15.63
N TYR A 432 -2.01 -25.76 15.40
CA TYR A 432 -1.52 -27.13 15.51
C TYR A 432 -0.58 -27.47 14.35
N ASP A 433 0.64 -27.89 14.69
CA ASP A 433 1.76 -28.11 13.77
C ASP A 433 2.05 -26.93 12.82
N LEU A 434 1.68 -25.71 13.23
CA LEU A 434 1.98 -24.49 12.49
C LEU A 434 3.49 -24.24 12.50
N ALA A 435 4.07 -24.18 11.31
CA ALA A 435 5.47 -23.84 11.12
C ALA A 435 5.60 -22.92 9.91
N VAL A 436 6.45 -21.90 10.01
CA VAL A 436 6.89 -21.07 8.88
C VAL A 436 8.39 -20.94 8.99
N GLU A 437 9.11 -21.39 7.96
CA GLU A 437 10.58 -21.45 7.97
C GLU A 437 11.17 -21.04 6.62
N GLU A 438 12.31 -20.36 6.70
CA GLU A 438 13.20 -20.14 5.56
C GLU A 438 14.04 -21.41 5.35
N THR A 439 14.11 -21.85 4.11
CA THR A 439 14.81 -23.06 3.67
C THR A 439 15.83 -22.69 2.59
N ALA A 440 16.70 -23.64 2.22
CA ALA A 440 17.66 -23.42 1.13
C ALA A 440 17.00 -23.16 -0.24
N GLU A 441 15.74 -23.56 -0.42
CA GLU A 441 14.99 -23.47 -1.69
C GLU A 441 13.96 -22.33 -1.70
N GLY A 442 13.90 -21.50 -0.64
CA GLY A 442 12.88 -20.47 -0.45
C GLY A 442 12.18 -20.64 0.90
N TRP A 443 10.88 -20.46 0.95
CA TRP A 443 10.08 -20.49 2.18
C TRP A 443 9.12 -21.66 2.19
N ARG A 444 8.84 -22.18 3.40
CA ARG A 444 7.90 -23.27 3.62
C ARG A 444 6.99 -22.97 4.80
N ALA A 445 5.74 -23.40 4.70
CA ALA A 445 4.79 -23.44 5.80
C ALA A 445 4.09 -24.79 5.91
N GLN A 446 3.71 -25.15 7.14
CA GLN A 446 2.73 -26.20 7.42
C GLN A 446 1.55 -25.56 8.13
N VAL A 447 0.33 -25.82 7.66
CA VAL A 447 -0.90 -25.20 8.13
C VAL A 447 -1.97 -26.27 8.29
N THR A 448 -2.69 -26.24 9.41
CA THR A 448 -3.79 -27.16 9.71
C THR A 448 -5.10 -26.38 9.87
N PHE A 449 -6.18 -26.91 9.30
CA PHE A 449 -7.49 -26.29 9.18
C PHE A 449 -8.56 -27.12 9.86
N ASP A 450 -9.37 -26.48 10.72
CA ASP A 450 -10.62 -27.05 11.23
C ASP A 450 -11.69 -26.97 10.13
N VAL A 451 -12.39 -28.08 9.87
CA VAL A 451 -13.32 -28.27 8.72
C VAL A 451 -14.72 -28.68 9.14
#